data_AF-X1FLQ7-F1
#
_entry.id   AF-X1FLQ7-F1
#
_cell.length_a   1.000
_cell.length_b   1.000
_cell.length_c   1.000
_cell.angle_alpha   90.00
_cell.angle_beta   90.00
_cell.angle_gamma   90.00
#
_symmetry.space_group_name_H-M   'P 1'
#
loop_
_entity.id
_entity.type
_entity.pdbx_description
1 polymer ?
#
loop_
_entity_poly.entity_id
_entity_poly.type
_entity_poly.pdbx_seq_one_letter_code
_entity_poly.pdbx_strand_id
1 'polypeptide(L)'
;MKISSHKITTMGLLIALSIILTRIASLRIAIGGVEGIRIGLGRLPIILGGIIFGPLAGGLIGAFSDLLGYFINPIGAYMPHFTLTSALTGIIPATILILMKKEESNIFELGIAITIGQIIT
;
A
#
# COMPACT_ATOMS: atom_id res chain seq x y z
N MET A 1 -14.72 -13.92 2.70
CA MET A 1 -14.45 -13.14 1.47
C MET A 1 -14.94 -13.97 0.28
N LYS A 2 -15.96 -13.52 -0.47
CA LYS A 2 -16.32 -14.17 -1.75
C LYS A 2 -15.32 -13.70 -2.81
N ILE A 3 -14.52 -14.62 -3.34
CA ILE A 3 -13.49 -14.33 -4.33
C ILE A 3 -14.14 -14.44 -5.72
N SER A 4 -14.33 -13.31 -6.39
CA SER A 4 -14.79 -13.23 -7.78
C SER A 4 -13.60 -13.01 -8.70
N SER A 5 -13.64 -13.55 -9.92
CA SER A 5 -12.59 -13.39 -10.93
C SER A 5 -12.28 -11.92 -11.18
N HIS A 6 -13.31 -11.06 -11.23
CA HIS A 6 -13.13 -9.62 -11.37
C HIS A 6 -12.27 -9.03 -10.24
N LYS A 7 -12.52 -9.45 -8.99
CA LYS A 7 -11.79 -8.95 -7.82
C LYS A 7 -10.31 -9.32 -7.89
N ILE A 8 -9.99 -10.57 -8.25
CA ILE A 8 -8.59 -11.02 -8.40
C ILE A 8 -7.89 -10.21 -9.50
N THR A 9 -8.53 -10.03 -10.64
CA THR A 9 -7.94 -9.28 -11.77
C THR A 9 -7.65 -7.83 -11.39
N THR A 10 -8.58 -7.15 -10.71
CA THR A 10 -8.33 -5.77 -10.25
C THR A 10 -7.25 -5.71 -9.18
N MET A 11 -7.19 -6.66 -8.25
CA MET A 11 -6.11 -6.73 -7.25
C MET A 11 -4.75 -6.91 -7.93
N GLY A 12 -4.65 -7.80 -8.92
CA GLY A 12 -3.43 -8.01 -9.71
C GLY A 12 -2.99 -6.75 -10.46
N LEU A 13 -3.94 -6.01 -11.05
CA LEU A 13 -3.67 -4.72 -11.69
C LEU A 13 -3.11 -3.70 -10.69
N LEU A 14 -3.70 -3.59 -9.49
CA LEU A 14 -3.24 -2.67 -8.45
C LEU A 14 -1.84 -3.03 -7.93
N ILE A 15 -1.54 -4.33 -7.81
CA ILE A 15 -0.20 -4.82 -7.46
C ILE A 15 0.82 -4.38 -8.52
N ALA A 16 0.54 -4.66 -9.79
CA ALA A 16 1.43 -4.26 -10.89
C ALA A 16 1.65 -2.74 -10.92
N LEU A 17 0.57 -1.96 -10.74
CA LEU A 17 0.63 -0.51 -10.68
C LEU A 17 1.47 -0.01 -9.50
N SER A 18 1.32 -0.63 -8.32
CA SER A 18 2.15 -0.31 -7.14
C SER A 18 3.63 -0.52 -7.43
N ILE A 19 3.99 -1.65 -8.03
CA ILE A 19 5.38 -1.97 -8.39
C ILE A 19 5.96 -0.95 -9.38
N ILE A 20 5.19 -0.56 -10.40
CA ILE A 20 5.61 0.43 -11.40
C ILE A 20 5.77 1.81 -10.76
N LEU A 21 4.78 2.28 -9.99
CA LEU A 21 4.82 3.59 -9.33
C LEU A 21 5.92 3.68 -8.28
N THR A 22 6.23 2.59 -7.58
CA THR A 22 7.35 2.50 -6.63
C THR A 22 8.70 2.71 -7.32
N ARG A 23 8.78 2.48 -8.64
CA ARG A 23 10.03 2.62 -9.42
C ARG A 23 10.12 3.97 -10.10
N ILE A 24 9.05 4.39 -10.78
CA ILE A 24 9.04 5.58 -11.63
C ILE A 24 8.78 6.84 -10.79
N ALA A 25 7.92 6.74 -9.78
CA ALA A 25 7.44 7.87 -9.00
C ALA A 25 7.89 7.80 -7.53
N SER A 26 9.10 7.30 -7.26
CA SER A 26 9.72 7.35 -5.93
C SER A 26 10.92 8.30 -5.92
N LEU A 27 10.82 9.35 -5.12
CA LEU A 27 11.93 10.22 -4.77
C LEU A 27 12.64 9.60 -3.56
N ARG A 28 13.93 9.29 -3.75
CA ARG A 28 14.80 8.79 -2.68
C ARG A 28 15.64 9.96 -2.18
N ILE A 29 15.37 10.39 -0.96
CA ILE A 29 16.16 11.43 -0.32
C ILE A 29 17.20 10.72 0.54
N ALA A 30 18.44 10.73 0.07
CA ALA A 30 19.57 10.22 0.84
C ALA A 30 19.94 11.25 1.91
N ILE A 31 19.95 10.83 3.18
CA ILE A 31 20.38 11.67 4.32
C ILE A 31 21.60 10.96 4.91
N GLY A 32 22.78 11.57 4.78
CA GLY A 32 24.01 11.03 5.35
C GLY A 32 24.57 9.77 4.65
N GLY A 33 24.32 9.58 3.35
CA GLY A 33 24.87 8.44 2.58
C GLY A 33 24.11 7.12 2.72
N VAL A 34 23.03 7.10 3.51
CA VAL A 34 22.07 5.99 3.60
C VAL A 34 20.74 6.46 2.98
N GLU A 35 19.97 5.56 2.35
CA GLU A 35 18.61 5.86 1.89
C GLU A 35 17.74 6.21 3.11
N GLY A 36 17.67 7.50 3.45
CA GLY A 36 17.03 7.96 4.69
C GLY A 36 15.51 7.94 4.60
N ILE A 37 14.94 8.50 3.53
CA ILE A 37 13.49 8.56 3.35
C ILE A 37 13.13 8.31 1.88
N ARG A 38 12.27 7.31 1.64
CA ARG A 38 11.64 7.08 0.34
C ARG A 38 10.20 7.61 0.35
N ILE A 39 9.97 8.68 -0.42
CA ILE A 39 8.63 9.21 -0.65
C ILE A 39 8.25 8.84 -2.08
N GLY A 40 7.19 8.05 -2.24
CA GLY A 40 6.75 7.64 -3.57
C GLY A 40 5.29 7.26 -3.64
N LEU A 41 4.76 7.30 -4.86
CA LEU A 41 3.34 7.04 -5.14
C LEU A 41 2.99 5.55 -5.15
N GLY A 42 3.96 4.66 -4.95
CA GLY A 42 3.77 3.21 -4.89
C GLY A 42 2.80 2.71 -3.82
N ARG A 43 2.63 3.49 -2.75
CA ARG A 43 1.68 3.19 -1.66
C ARG A 43 0.23 3.48 -2.02
N LEU A 44 -0.03 4.32 -3.03
CA LEU A 44 -1.39 4.73 -3.40
C LEU A 44 -2.27 3.55 -3.90
N PRO A 45 -1.82 2.69 -4.84
CA PRO A 45 -2.64 1.57 -5.29
C PRO A 45 -2.97 0.57 -4.17
N ILE A 46 -2.07 0.42 -3.20
CA ILE A 46 -2.26 -0.44 -2.02
C ILE A 46 -3.40 0.11 -1.16
N ILE A 47 -3.36 1.41 -0.85
CA ILE A 47 -4.39 2.10 -0.07
C ILE A 47 -5.74 2.05 -0.79
N LEU A 48 -5.77 2.38 -2.09
CA LEU A 48 -6.99 2.34 -2.91
C LEU A 48 -7.59 0.93 -2.92
N GLY A 49 -6.75 -0.09 -3.07
CA GLY A 49 -7.19 -1.48 -2.99
C GLY A 49 -7.83 -1.84 -1.64
N GLY A 50 -7.27 -1.34 -0.55
CA GLY A 50 -7.85 -1.47 0.79
C GLY A 50 -9.21 -0.79 0.93
N ILE A 51 -9.33 0.44 0.44
CA ILE A 51 -10.57 1.22 0.52
C ILE A 51 -11.69 0.57 -0.32
N ILE A 52 -11.39 0.16 -1.56
CA ILE A 52 -12.39 -0.38 -2.49
C ILE A 52 -12.80 -1.81 -2.13
N PHE A 53 -11.83 -2.66 -1.76
CA PHE A 53 -12.06 -4.11 -1.61
C PHE A 53 -12.06 -4.59 -0.16
N GLY A 54 -11.83 -3.68 0.78
CA GLY A 54 -11.75 -3.91 2.22
C GLY A 54 -10.32 -4.15 2.72
N PRO A 55 -10.11 -4.10 4.06
CA PRO A 55 -8.78 -4.11 4.68
C PRO A 55 -7.96 -5.34 4.32
N LEU A 56 -8.59 -6.53 4.33
CA LEU A 56 -7.92 -7.78 3.98
C LEU A 56 -7.40 -7.77 2.55
N ALA A 57 -8.14 -7.19 1.61
CA ALA A 57 -7.69 -7.09 0.22
C ALA A 57 -6.55 -6.08 0.07
N GLY A 58 -6.62 -4.94 0.76
CA GLY A 58 -5.51 -3.97 0.84
C GLY A 58 -4.23 -4.59 1.39
N GLY A 59 -4.35 -5.38 2.46
CA GLY A 59 -3.24 -6.12 3.04
C GLY A 59 -2.58 -7.10 2.08
N LEU A 60 -3.39 -7.88 1.35
CA LEU A 60 -2.88 -8.79 0.32
C LEU A 60 -2.20 -8.02 -0.82
N ILE A 61 -2.81 -6.93 -1.32
CA ILE A 61 -2.22 -6.09 -2.37
C ILE A 61 -0.87 -5.55 -1.90
N GLY A 62 -0.78 -5.03 -0.67
CA GLY A 62 0.48 -4.51 -0.10
C GLY A 62 1.55 -5.59 0.05
N ALA A 63 1.21 -6.73 0.64
CA ALA A 63 2.12 -7.84 0.83
C ALA A 63 2.68 -8.37 -0.50
N PHE A 64 1.81 -8.61 -1.48
CA PHE A 64 2.25 -9.09 -2.79
C PHE A 64 3.00 -8.02 -3.59
N SER A 65 2.66 -6.74 -3.45
CA SER A 65 3.40 -5.65 -4.11
C SER A 65 4.84 -5.57 -3.62
N ASP A 66 5.06 -5.74 -2.32
CA ASP A 66 6.41 -5.75 -1.73
C ASP A 66 7.17 -7.02 -2.12
N LEU A 67 6.57 -8.20 -1.91
CA LEU A 67 7.20 -9.48 -2.20
C LEU A 67 7.57 -9.62 -3.68
N LEU A 68 6.62 -9.38 -4.59
CA LEU A 68 6.88 -9.44 -6.03
C LEU A 68 7.78 -8.29 -6.49
N GLY A 69 7.59 -7.10 -5.91
CA GLY A 69 8.44 -5.95 -6.17
C GLY A 69 9.92 -6.25 -5.88
N TYR A 70 10.18 -6.90 -4.75
CA TYR A 70 11.49 -7.37 -4.33
C TYR A 70 12.07 -8.38 -5.33
N PHE A 71 11.32 -9.42 -5.71
CA PHE A 71 11.82 -10.41 -6.66
C PHE A 71 12.14 -9.84 -8.05
N ILE A 72 11.40 -8.83 -8.50
CA ILE A 72 11.65 -8.19 -9.80
C ILE A 72 12.83 -7.23 -9.74
N ASN A 73 13.05 -6.52 -8.62
CA ASN A 73 14.19 -5.62 -8.45
C ASN A 73 14.62 -5.60 -6.98
N PRO A 74 15.47 -6.55 -6.57
CA PRO A 74 15.89 -6.65 -5.19
C PRO A 74 16.85 -5.51 -4.88
N ILE A 75 16.50 -4.72 -3.87
CA ILE A 75 17.36 -3.66 -3.34
C ILE A 75 17.68 -4.02 -1.90
N GLY A 76 18.87 -4.60 -1.69
CA GLY A 76 19.30 -5.13 -0.40
C GLY A 76 18.72 -6.50 -0.08
N ALA A 77 18.87 -6.91 1.18
CA ALA A 77 18.32 -8.17 1.68
C ALA A 77 16.80 -8.06 1.85
N TYR A 78 16.08 -9.15 1.55
CA TYR A 78 14.66 -9.23 1.89
C TYR A 78 14.49 -9.22 3.40
N MET A 79 13.69 -8.30 3.91
CA MET A 79 13.37 -8.21 5.32
C MET A 79 11.84 -8.33 5.49
N PRO A 80 11.33 -9.40 6.11
CA PRO A 80 9.89 -9.68 6.19
C PRO A 80 9.03 -8.56 6.82
N HIS A 81 9.63 -7.70 7.64
CA HIS A 81 8.92 -6.59 8.26
C HIS A 81 8.52 -5.51 7.25
N PHE A 82 9.21 -5.35 6.11
CA PHE A 82 8.78 -4.44 5.03
C PHE A 82 7.51 -4.93 4.32
N THR A 83 7.38 -6.24 4.16
CA THR A 83 6.16 -6.83 3.62
C THR A 83 5.00 -6.65 4.59
N LEU A 84 5.26 -6.78 5.90
CA LEU A 84 4.27 -6.52 6.93
C LEU A 84 3.84 -5.04 6.97
N THR A 85 4.79 -4.10 6.92
CA THR A 85 4.45 -2.67 6.89
C THR A 85 3.67 -2.31 5.63
N SER A 86 4.06 -2.84 4.46
CA SER A 86 3.32 -2.66 3.20
C SER A 86 1.89 -3.22 3.28
N ALA A 87 1.70 -4.39 3.89
CA ALA A 87 0.37 -4.93 4.13
C ALA A 87 -0.45 -4.02 5.06
N LEU A 88 0.15 -3.52 6.14
CA LEU A 88 -0.49 -2.59 7.07
C LEU A 88 -0.85 -1.26 6.40
N THR A 89 -0.07 -0.79 5.43
CA THR A 89 -0.38 0.41 4.64
C THR A 89 -1.73 0.28 3.91
N GLY A 90 -2.12 -0.94 3.49
CA GLY A 90 -3.44 -1.19 2.90
C GLY A 90 -4.53 -1.46 3.94
N ILE A 91 -4.19 -2.10 5.06
CA ILE A 91 -5.16 -2.49 6.11
C ILE A 91 -5.60 -1.29 6.95
N ILE A 92 -4.67 -0.47 7.44
CA ILE A 92 -4.94 0.54 8.47
C ILE A 92 -5.90 1.62 7.94
N PRO A 93 -5.63 2.31 6.81
CA PRO A 93 -6.53 3.35 6.32
C PRO A 93 -7.92 2.82 6.01
N ALA A 94 -8.00 1.63 5.41
CA ALA A 94 -9.27 0.97 5.10
C ALA A 94 -10.08 0.60 6.36
N THR A 95 -9.40 0.12 7.40
CA THR A 95 -10.05 -0.25 8.67
C THR A 95 -10.58 0.98 9.39
N ILE A 96 -9.80 2.07 9.41
CA ILE A 96 -10.22 3.34 10.02
C ILE A 96 -11.49 3.86 9.34
N LEU A 97 -11.53 3.90 8.01
CA LEU A 97 -12.71 4.38 7.28
C LEU A 97 -13.96 3.52 7.53
N ILE A 98 -13.79 2.20 7.61
CA ILE A 98 -14.90 1.28 7.96
C ILE A 98 -15.40 1.53 9.38
N LEU A 99 -14.49 1.70 10.35
CA LEU A 99 -14.85 1.99 11.75
C LEU A 99 -15.57 3.33 11.90
N MET A 100 -15.24 4.30 11.05
CA MET A 100 -15.95 5.58 10.98
C MET A 100 -17.36 5.46 10.37
N LYS A 101 -17.75 4.27 9.86
CA LYS A 101 -19.08 3.98 9.28
C LYS A 101 -19.51 4.96 8.18
N LYS A 102 -18.57 5.49 7.39
CA LYS A 102 -18.90 6.46 6.34
C LYS A 102 -18.84 5.82 4.96
N GLU A 103 -20.00 5.76 4.32
CA GLU A 103 -20.19 5.26 2.95
C GLU A 103 -19.64 6.26 1.91
N GLU A 104 -19.72 7.56 2.22
CA GLU A 104 -19.07 8.65 1.46
C GLU A 104 -18.06 9.37 2.37
N SER A 105 -16.79 8.97 2.25
CA SER A 105 -15.70 9.60 3.01
C SER A 105 -15.36 10.96 2.40
N ASN A 106 -15.31 12.00 3.23
CA ASN A 106 -14.88 13.33 2.77
C ASN A 106 -13.36 13.33 2.51
N ILE A 107 -12.85 14.18 1.60
CA ILE A 107 -11.42 14.23 1.23
C ILE A 107 -10.53 14.42 2.46
N PHE A 108 -11.01 15.19 3.45
CA PHE A 108 -10.33 15.39 4.74
C PHE A 108 -10.19 14.12 5.56
N GLU A 109 -11.21 13.26 5.60
CA GLU A 109 -11.19 12.02 6.38
C GLU A 109 -10.30 10.98 5.74
N LEU A 110 -10.30 10.93 4.41
CA LEU A 110 -9.39 10.12 3.63
C LEU A 110 -7.94 10.57 3.86
N GLY A 111 -7.70 11.89 3.91
CA GLY A 111 -6.42 12.46 4.30
C GLY A 111 -5.99 12.08 5.72
N ILE A 112 -6.89 12.12 6.71
CA ILE A 112 -6.60 11.72 8.09
C ILE A 112 -6.26 10.23 8.16
N ALA A 113 -7.08 9.36 7.56
CA ALA A 113 -6.86 7.92 7.57
C ALA A 113 -5.53 7.53 6.91
N ILE A 114 -5.18 8.18 5.80
CA ILE A 114 -3.88 7.99 5.14
C ILE A 114 -2.76 8.49 6.05
N THR A 115 -2.87 9.69 6.62
CA THR A 115 -1.82 10.27 7.47
C THR A 115 -1.55 9.39 8.69
N ILE A 116 -2.59 8.89 9.35
CA ILE A 116 -2.45 7.95 10.47
C ILE A 116 -1.77 6.65 10.00
N GLY A 117 -2.19 6.10 8.87
CA GLY A 117 -1.53 4.93 8.28
C GLY A 117 -0.04 5.16 8.02
N GLN A 118 0.33 6.30 7.41
CA GLN A 118 1.71 6.65 7.09
C GLN A 118 2.58 6.93 8.33
N ILE A 119 1.99 7.35 9.46
CA ILE A 119 2.74 7.52 10.71
C ILE A 119 3.05 6.15 11.34
N ILE A 120 2.16 5.18 11.17
CA ILE A 120 2.30 3.84 11.75
C ILE A 120 3.21 2.94 10.90
N THR A 121 3.24 3.13 9.58
CA THR A 121 3.98 2.26 8.61
C THR A 121 5.06 3.00 7.86
#